data_AF-A0A259FM13-F1
#
_entry.id   AF-A0A259FM13-F1
#
_cell.length_a   1.000
_cell.length_b   1.000
_cell.length_c   1.000
_cell.angle_alpha   90.00
_cell.angle_beta   90.00
_cell.angle_gamma   90.00
#
_symmetry.space_group_name_H-M   'P 1'
#
loop_
_entity.id
_entity.type
_entity.pdbx_description
1 polymer ?
#
loop_
_entity_poly.entity_id
_entity_poly.type
_entity_poly.pdbx_seq_one_letter_code
_entity_poly.pdbx_strand_id
1 'polypeptide(L)' 'MRTLVLLAAPLLLAGCISFNSSETPTGPDYAAFCQDKEALCREVCGDAGVATFSCKAAPREGLDYSCQCKKPGTKL' A
#
# COMPACT_ATOMS: atom_id res chain seq x y z
N MET A 1 11.75 59.36 36.12
CA MET A 1 11.37 59.02 34.74
C MET A 1 11.90 57.63 34.41
N ARG A 2 10.97 56.66 34.31
CA ARG A 2 10.96 55.50 33.41
C ARG A 2 12.27 54.73 33.17
N THR A 3 12.48 53.73 34.00
CA THR A 3 13.26 52.53 33.70
C THR A 3 12.63 51.76 32.53
N LEU A 4 13.19 51.93 31.32
CA LEU A 4 12.81 51.15 30.15
C LEU A 4 13.58 49.82 30.16
N VAL A 5 12.99 48.85 30.85
CA VAL A 5 13.24 47.42 30.63
C VAL A 5 12.63 47.07 29.27
N LEU A 6 13.43 47.06 28.21
CA LEU A 6 13.04 46.46 26.94
C LEU A 6 13.59 45.04 26.92
N LEU A 7 12.67 44.14 27.28
CA LEU A 7 12.85 42.70 27.32
C LEU A 7 13.34 42.15 25.98
N ALA A 8 14.21 41.16 26.11
CA ALA A 8 14.76 40.33 25.07
C ALA A 8 13.70 39.89 24.06
N ALA A 9 14.00 40.13 22.78
CA ALA A 9 13.32 39.46 21.68
C ALA A 9 13.46 37.94 21.88
N PRO A 10 12.37 37.17 21.99
CA PRO A 10 12.46 35.74 21.81
C PRO A 10 12.78 35.55 20.33
N LEU A 11 14.05 35.33 20.02
CA LEU A 11 14.47 34.78 18.74
C LEU A 11 13.63 33.52 18.55
N LEU A 12 12.68 33.63 17.63
CA LEU A 12 11.83 32.57 17.12
C LEU A 12 12.76 31.45 16.63
N LEU A 13 13.12 30.54 17.53
CA LEU A 13 13.49 29.18 17.20
C LEU A 13 12.21 28.46 16.76
N ALA A 14 11.57 28.99 15.71
CA ALA A 14 10.77 28.19 14.82
C ALA A 14 11.79 27.32 14.09
N GLY A 15 12.16 26.21 14.74
CA GLY A 15 12.91 25.15 14.10
C GLY A 15 12.17 24.83 12.81
N CYS A 16 12.84 25.02 11.67
CA CYS A 16 12.39 24.49 10.41
C CYS A 16 12.41 22.97 10.57
N ILE A 17 11.32 22.39 11.07
CA ILE A 17 11.12 20.95 11.03
C ILE A 17 10.86 20.66 9.57
N SER A 18 11.94 20.54 8.80
CA SER A 18 11.91 19.95 7.48
C SER A 18 11.64 18.48 7.75
N PHE A 19 10.35 18.15 7.84
CA PHE A 19 9.90 16.80 7.58
C PHE A 19 10.20 16.55 6.11
N ASN A 20 11.46 16.22 5.84
CA ASN A 20 11.82 15.43 4.69
C ASN A 20 11.27 14.03 4.99
N SER A 21 9.95 13.89 4.95
CA SER A 21 9.29 12.60 4.78
C SER A 21 9.66 12.14 3.37
N SER A 22 10.89 11.64 3.22
CA SER A 22 11.31 10.75 2.13
C SER A 22 10.73 9.35 2.33
N GLU A 23 9.65 9.23 3.12
CA GLU A 23 8.66 8.21 2.87
C GLU A 23 8.02 8.56 1.51
N THR A 24 8.75 8.21 0.45
CA THR A 24 8.12 7.67 -0.75
C THR A 24 7.01 6.80 -0.21
N PRO A 25 5.72 7.12 -0.41
CA PRO A 25 4.68 6.20 -0.03
C PRO A 25 5.06 4.92 -0.74
N THR A 26 5.57 3.94 0.03
CA THR A 26 5.73 2.60 -0.47
C THR A 26 4.35 2.31 -1.00
N GLY A 27 4.23 2.30 -2.33
CA GLY A 27 2.95 2.08 -2.96
C GLY A 27 2.33 0.83 -2.36
N PRO A 28 1.03 0.60 -2.55
CA PRO A 28 0.42 -0.65 -2.11
C PRO A 28 1.36 -1.80 -2.45
N ASP A 29 1.70 -2.65 -1.48
CA ASP A 29 2.62 -3.76 -1.73
C ASP A 29 1.91 -4.74 -2.66
N TYR A 30 2.06 -4.44 -3.94
CA TYR A 30 1.34 -5.00 -5.05
C TYR A 30 1.65 -6.49 -5.18
N ALA A 31 2.88 -6.88 -4.80
CA ALA A 31 3.31 -8.26 -4.72
C ALA A 31 2.59 -8.99 -3.58
N ALA A 32 2.57 -8.42 -2.37
CA ALA A 32 1.85 -9.00 -1.24
C ALA A 32 0.34 -9.16 -1.54
N PHE A 33 -0.29 -8.14 -2.13
CA PHE A 33 -1.70 -8.20 -2.52
C PHE A 33 -1.99 -9.34 -3.50
N CYS A 34 -1.15 -9.50 -4.53
CA CYS A 34 -1.33 -10.59 -5.50
C CYS A 34 -1.15 -11.96 -4.86
N GLN A 35 -0.20 -12.10 -3.94
CA GLN A 35 0.01 -13.34 -3.20
C GLN A 35 -1.20 -13.69 -2.32
N ASP A 36 -1.76 -12.71 -1.61
CA ASP A 36 -2.96 -12.90 -0.78
C ASP A 36 -4.16 -13.33 -1.63
N LYS A 37 -4.35 -12.70 -2.80
CA LYS A 37 -5.43 -13.06 -3.72
C LYS A 37 -5.23 -14.45 -4.34
N GLU A 38 -3.99 -14.85 -4.58
CA GLU A 38 -3.70 -16.19 -5.09
C GLU A 38 -3.98 -17.27 -4.03
N ALA A 39 -3.60 -17.01 -2.78
CA ALA A 39 -3.91 -17.88 -1.65
C ALA A 39 -5.44 -18.03 -1.47
N LEU A 40 -6.17 -16.91 -1.48
CA LEU A 40 -7.63 -16.90 -1.42
C LEU A 40 -8.25 -17.66 -2.61
N CYS A 41 -7.72 -17.48 -3.82
CA CYS A 41 -8.18 -18.19 -5.01
C CYS A 41 -8.05 -19.71 -4.85
N ARG A 42 -6.92 -20.18 -4.31
CA ARG A 42 -6.73 -21.61 -4.00
C ARG A 42 -7.69 -22.11 -2.94
N GLU A 43 -7.92 -21.32 -1.89
CA GLU A 43 -8.86 -21.67 -0.82
C GLU A 43 -10.30 -21.80 -1.36
N VAL A 44 -10.75 -20.82 -2.14
CA VAL A 44 -12.10 -20.82 -2.74
C VAL A 44 -12.28 -21.95 -3.74
N CYS A 45 -11.26 -22.25 -4.55
CA CYS A 45 -11.35 -23.34 -5.51
C CYS A 45 -11.23 -24.73 -4.85
N GLY A 46 -10.64 -24.82 -3.65
CA GLY A 46 -10.52 -26.06 -2.88
C GLY A 46 -10.05 -27.26 -3.72
N ASP A 47 -10.75 -28.37 -3.59
CA ASP A 47 -10.46 -29.62 -4.31
C ASP A 47 -10.64 -29.53 -5.83
N ALA A 48 -11.45 -28.58 -6.33
CA ALA A 48 -11.57 -28.37 -7.77
C ALA A 48 -10.24 -27.84 -8.36
N GLY A 49 -9.47 -27.10 -7.56
CA GLY A 49 -8.21 -26.50 -7.95
C GLY A 49 -8.37 -25.28 -8.85
N VAL A 50 -7.33 -24.46 -8.89
CA VAL A 50 -7.28 -23.26 -9.73
C VAL A 50 -6.98 -23.64 -11.18
N ALA A 51 -7.78 -23.15 -12.12
CA ALA A 51 -7.55 -23.28 -13.55
C ALA A 51 -6.61 -22.17 -14.05
N THR A 52 -6.97 -20.92 -13.71
CA THR A 52 -6.22 -19.73 -14.11
C THR A 52 -6.24 -18.72 -12.98
N PHE A 53 -5.07 -18.18 -12.66
CA PHE A 53 -4.93 -17.01 -11.81
C PHE A 53 -4.16 -15.93 -12.57
N SER A 54 -4.61 -14.69 -12.47
CA SER A 54 -3.93 -13.52 -13.03
C SER A 54 -4.07 -12.37 -12.07
N CYS A 55 -2.95 -11.72 -11.75
CA CYS A 55 -2.95 -10.52 -10.93
C CYS A 55 -2.07 -9.48 -11.61
N LYS A 56 -2.67 -8.33 -11.93
CA LYS A 56 -2.01 -7.18 -12.52
C LYS A 56 -2.09 -6.04 -11.54
N ALA A 57 -0.92 -5.61 -11.11
CA ALA A 57 -0.78 -4.53 -10.16
C ALA A 57 0.16 -3.50 -10.76
N ALA A 58 -0.40 -2.35 -11.15
CA ALA A 58 0.35 -1.30 -11.82
C ALA A 58 0.16 0.02 -11.05
N PRO A 59 1.24 0.78 -10.75
CA PRO A 59 1.21 2.02 -9.95
C PRO A 59 0.33 3.17 -10.46
N ARG A 60 -0.36 2.99 -11.60
CA ARG A 60 -1.22 3.98 -12.25
C ARG A 60 -2.53 3.40 -12.81
N GLU A 61 -2.59 2.10 -13.05
CA GLU A 61 -3.76 1.43 -13.64
C GLU A 61 -4.63 0.76 -12.56
N GLY A 62 -4.07 0.57 -11.36
CA GLY A 62 -4.77 -0.01 -10.22
C GLY A 62 -4.42 -1.48 -9.99
N LEU A 63 -5.29 -2.14 -9.24
CA LEU A 63 -5.20 -3.54 -8.85
C LEU A 63 -6.29 -4.32 -9.59
N ASP A 64 -5.90 -5.18 -10.52
CA ASP A 64 -6.79 -6.10 -11.21
C ASP A 64 -6.39 -7.54 -10.88
N TYR A 65 -7.35 -8.39 -10.52
CA TYR A 65 -7.10 -9.80 -10.32
C TYR A 65 -8.26 -10.65 -10.84
N SER A 66 -7.91 -11.81 -11.39
CA SER A 66 -8.84 -12.79 -11.94
C SER A 66 -8.48 -14.17 -11.40
N CYS A 67 -9.48 -14.87 -10.88
CA CYS A 67 -9.38 -16.24 -10.39
C CYS A 67 -10.45 -17.07 -11.10
N GLN A 68 -10.04 -18.16 -11.74
CA GLN A 68 -10.94 -19.14 -12.34
C GLN A 68 -10.64 -20.50 -11.75
N CYS A 69 -11.63 -21.08 -11.07
CA CYS A 69 -11.56 -22.46 -10.60
C CYS A 69 -11.81 -23.42 -11.76
N LYS A 70 -11.23 -24.63 -11.69
CA LYS A 70 -11.59 -25.69 -12.63
C LYS A 70 -13.06 -26.03 -12.42
N LYS A 71 -13.81 -26.20 -13.51
CA LYS A 71 -15.17 -26.73 -13.41
C LYS A 71 -15.09 -28.19 -12.99
N PRO A 72 -15.85 -28.62 -11.97
CA PRO A 72 -15.95 -30.04 -11.63
C PRO A 72 -16.48 -30.78 -12.87
N GLY A 73 -15.67 -31.66 -13.45
CA GLY A 73 -16.00 -32.41 -14.67
C GLY A 73 -15.14 -32.10 -15.90
N THR A 74 -14.25 -31.10 -15.85
CA THR A 74 -13.25 -30.90 -16.92
C THR A 74 -12.07 -31.83 -16.65
N LYS A 75 -12.19 -33.10 -17.07
CA LYS A 75 -11.04 -34.02 -17.14
C LYS A 75 -10.06 -33.49 -18.19
N LEU A 76 -8.78 -33.45 -17.81
CA LEU A 76 -7.66 -33.21 -18.72
C LEU A 76 -7.61 -34.31 -19.79
#